data_AF-A0A520JYL4-F1
#
_entry.id   AF-A0A520JYL4-F1
#
_cell.length_a   1.000
_cell.length_b   1.000
_cell.length_c   1.000
_cell.angle_alpha   90.00
_cell.angle_beta   90.00
_cell.angle_gamma   90.00
#
_symmetry.space_group_name_H-M   'P 1'
#
loop_
_entity.id
_entity.type
_entity.pdbx_description
1 polymer ?
#
loop_
_entity_poly.entity_id
_entity_poly.type
_entity_poly.pdbx_seq_one_letter_code
_entity_poly.pdbx_strand_id
1 'polypeptide(L)' 'MEAKTTGSSVFHTNHHIVFCPIHRRNVFKNDIAEYLEQFFRQQVGKKG' A
#
# COMPACT_ATOMS: atom_id res chain seq x y z
N MET A 1 4.08 11.63 9.09
CA MET A 1 4.22 10.35 9.82
C MET A 1 5.34 10.51 10.82
N GLU A 2 5.17 10.05 12.05
CA GLU A 2 6.22 10.10 13.08
C GLU A 2 7.33 9.08 12.78
N ALA A 3 8.55 9.35 13.26
CA ALA A 3 9.69 8.45 13.08
C ALA A 3 9.48 7.16 13.89
N LYS A 4 9.73 5.99 13.28
CA LYS A 4 9.67 4.72 13.99
C LYS A 4 11.05 4.41 14.57
N THR A 5 11.07 3.90 15.79
CA THR A 5 12.30 3.52 16.50
C THR A 5 12.28 2.04 16.87
N THR A 6 13.33 1.30 16.53
CA THR A 6 13.57 -0.05 17.06
C THR A 6 14.98 -0.14 17.62
N GLY A 7 15.09 -0.44 18.91
CA GLY A 7 16.38 -0.50 19.61
C GLY A 7 17.16 0.81 19.48
N SER A 8 18.30 0.76 18.78
CA SER A 8 19.16 1.92 18.51
C SER A 8 18.87 2.61 17.15
N SER A 9 17.94 2.09 16.35
CA SER A 9 17.67 2.60 15.00
C SER A 9 16.45 3.50 14.98
N VAL A 10 16.61 4.70 14.42
CA VAL A 10 15.53 5.64 14.11
C VAL A 10 15.43 5.72 12.59
N PHE A 11 14.27 5.40 12.04
CA PHE A 11 14.05 5.49 10.60
C PHE A 11 12.72 6.14 10.25
N HIS A 12 12.77 6.87 9.14
CA HIS A 12 11.61 7.45 8.49
C HIS A 12 11.62 7.03 7.02
N THR A 13 10.82 6.04 6.69
CA THR A 13 10.80 5.43 5.36
C THR A 13 9.42 5.58 4.72
N ASN A 14 9.35 6.44 3.71
CA ASN A 14 8.19 6.57 2.83
C ASN A 14 8.53 5.97 1.47
N HIS A 15 7.68 5.07 0.99
CA HIS A 15 7.85 4.43 -0.31
C HIS A 15 6.70 4.80 -1.23
N HIS A 16 7.01 5.16 -2.47
CA HIS A 16 6.00 5.31 -3.52
C HIS A 16 5.99 4.05 -4.38
N ILE A 17 5.01 3.18 -4.15
CA ILE A 17 4.89 1.88 -4.85
C ILE A 17 3.85 2.03 -5.97
N VAL A 18 4.24 1.70 -7.20
CA VAL A 18 3.36 1.76 -8.38
C VAL A 18 3.35 0.39 -9.04
N PHE A 19 2.16 -0.06 -9.46
CA PHE A 19 1.99 -1.30 -10.22
C PHE A 19 0.91 -1.13 -11.29
N CYS A 20 0.84 -2.07 -12.22
CA CYS A 20 -0.16 -2.08 -13.29
C CYS A 20 -0.72 -3.49 -13.51
N PRO A 21 -1.96 -3.61 -14.01
CA PRO A 21 -2.53 -4.91 -14.32
C PRO A 21 -1.84 -5.52 -15.54
N ILE A 22 -1.92 -6.85 -15.64
CA ILE A 22 -1.37 -7.60 -16.77
C ILE A 22 -1.93 -7.03 -18.10
N HIS A 23 -1.05 -6.86 -19.08
CA HIS A 23 -1.32 -6.21 -20.37
C HIS A 23 -1.82 -4.76 -20.29
N ARG A 24 -1.62 -4.07 -19.15
CA ARG A 24 -2.07 -2.67 -18.93
C ARG A 24 -3.56 -2.47 -19.25
N ARG A 25 -4.37 -3.52 -19.09
CA ARG A 25 -5.80 -3.44 -19.35
C ARG A 25 -6.43 -2.48 -18.35
N ASN A 26 -7.43 -1.74 -18.80
CA ASN A 26 -8.14 -0.79 -17.95
C ASN A 26 -9.19 -1.50 -17.07
N VAL A 27 -8.72 -2.40 -16.19
CA VAL A 27 -9.54 -3.29 -15.33
C VAL A 27 -9.78 -2.72 -13.93
N PHE A 28 -8.94 -1.79 -13.47
CA PHE A 28 -9.13 -1.13 -12.16
C PHE A 28 -10.16 -0.01 -12.28
N LYS A 29 -11.44 -0.38 -12.38
CA LYS A 29 -12.57 0.55 -12.45
C LYS A 29 -13.69 0.14 -11.50
N ASN A 30 -14.51 1.11 -11.11
CA ASN A 30 -15.72 0.91 -10.31
C ASN A 30 -15.42 0.02 -9.08
N ASP A 31 -16.22 -1.01 -8.89
CA ASP A 31 -16.16 -1.96 -7.78
C ASP A 31 -14.79 -2.65 -7.64
N ILE A 32 -14.07 -2.89 -8.76
CA ILE A 32 -12.73 -3.51 -8.71
C ILE A 32 -11.72 -2.55 -8.08
N ALA A 33 -11.80 -1.25 -8.42
CA ALA A 33 -10.93 -0.25 -7.83
C ALA A 33 -11.22 -0.07 -6.33
N GLU A 34 -12.50 0.00 -5.96
CA GLU A 34 -12.92 0.14 -4.56
C GLU A 34 -12.49 -1.09 -3.73
N TYR A 35 -12.72 -2.29 -4.24
CA TYR A 35 -12.29 -3.53 -3.58
C TYR A 35 -10.78 -3.57 -3.36
N LEU A 36 -9.98 -3.20 -4.37
CA LEU A 36 -8.52 -3.20 -4.26
C LEU A 36 -8.04 -2.19 -3.22
N GLU A 37 -8.64 -1.01 -3.17
CA GLU A 37 -8.30 -0.01 -2.14
C GLU A 37 -8.57 -0.55 -0.73
N GLN A 38 -9.76 -1.12 -0.50
CA GLN A 38 -10.11 -1.71 0.78
C GLN A 38 -9.18 -2.89 1.14
N PHE A 39 -8.87 -3.74 0.18
CA PHE A 39 -7.95 -4.86 0.35
C PHE A 39 -6.56 -4.38 0.80
N PHE A 40 -5.97 -3.39 0.12
CA PHE A 40 -4.65 -2.89 0.50
C PHE A 40 -4.65 -2.23 1.88
N ARG A 41 -5.68 -1.46 2.22
CA ARG A 41 -5.83 -0.87 3.56
C ARG A 41 -5.85 -1.97 4.64
N GLN A 42 -6.57 -3.06 4.42
CA GLN A 42 -6.60 -4.20 5.34
C GLN A 42 -5.24 -4.90 5.46
N GLN A 43 -4.52 -5.10 4.35
CA GLN A 43 -3.20 -5.75 4.39
C GLN A 43 -2.16 -4.91 5.14
N VAL A 44 -2.20 -3.58 4.98
CA VAL A 44 -1.33 -2.67 5.74
C VAL A 44 -1.68 -2.71 7.23
N GLY A 45 -2.98 -2.73 7.58
CA GLY A 45 -3.41 -2.83 8.97
C GLY A 45 -2.99 -4.14 9.67
N LYS A 46 -2.90 -5.25 8.94
CA LYS A 46 -2.44 -6.55 9.48
C LYS A 46 -0.93 -6.65 9.68
N LYS A 47 -0.14 -5.86 8.94
CA LYS A 47 1.33 -5.82 9.02
C LYS A 47 1.86 -4.68 9.89
N GLY A 48 0.98 -3.82 10.37
CA GLY A 48 1.28 -2.62 11.16
C GLY A 48 1.67 -2.93 12.60
#